data_AF-A0A6J1VK57-F1
#
_entry.id   AF-A0A6J1VK57-F1
#
_cell.length_a   1.000
_cell.length_b   1.000
_cell.length_c   1.000
_cell.angle_alpha   90.00
_cell.angle_beta   90.00
_cell.angle_gamma   90.00
#
_symmetry.space_group_name_H-M   'P 1'
#
loop_
_entity.id
_entity.type
_entity.pdbx_description
1 polymer ?
#
loop_
_entity_poly.entity_id
_entity_poly.type
_entity_poly.pdbx_seq_one_letter_code
_entity_poly.pdbx_strand_id
1 'polypeptide(L)'
;MPYTDAVVHEIQRVTDIVPLGVPHTVIRDTQFRGYLLPKGTDIFPLLGSALRDPKYFSDPENFNPGHFLDENGRFKKNEAFVPFSSGKRVCLGEAMARMELFLYFTTLLQNFSLKSPLHPKDIDVSPKMSGFGNIPPVYQLSMLPRCPWASAASL
;
A
#
# COMPACT_ATOMS: atom_id res chain seq x y z
N MET A 1 1.16 12.59 -11.18
CA MET A 1 2.30 11.93 -11.85
C MET A 1 1.91 10.47 -11.94
N PRO A 2 1.26 10.01 -13.02
CA PRO A 2 0.40 8.81 -12.97
C PRO A 2 1.15 7.55 -12.52
N TYR A 3 2.38 7.36 -12.99
CA TYR A 3 3.21 6.24 -12.56
C TYR A 3 3.62 6.33 -11.08
N THR A 4 3.95 7.52 -10.58
CA THR A 4 4.26 7.73 -9.16
C THR A 4 3.05 7.45 -8.29
N ASP A 5 1.87 7.93 -8.69
CA ASP A 5 0.62 7.67 -7.98
C ASP A 5 0.35 6.15 -7.94
N ALA A 6 0.52 5.47 -9.07
CA ALA A 6 0.38 4.02 -9.16
C ALA A 6 1.36 3.25 -8.26
N VAL A 7 2.64 3.66 -8.23
CA VAL A 7 3.66 3.07 -7.35
C VAL A 7 3.29 3.24 -5.87
N VAL A 8 2.87 4.43 -5.45
CA VAL A 8 2.48 4.69 -4.04
C VAL A 8 1.24 3.87 -3.65
N HIS A 9 0.30 3.66 -4.58
CA HIS A 9 -0.85 2.78 -4.33
C HIS A 9 -0.43 1.32 -4.23
N GLU A 10 0.44 0.85 -5.13
CA GLU A 10 0.91 -0.54 -5.12
C GLU A 10 1.75 -0.85 -3.88
N ILE A 11 2.56 0.11 -3.38
CA ILE A 11 3.29 -0.03 -2.10
C ILE A 11 2.30 -0.30 -0.97
N GLN A 12 1.22 0.49 -0.86
CA GLN A 12 0.21 0.29 0.18
C GLN A 12 -0.53 -1.04 0.03
N ARG A 13 -0.84 -1.45 -1.20
CA ARG A 13 -1.53 -2.71 -1.50
C ARG A 13 -0.71 -3.93 -1.07
N VAL A 14 0.56 -4.00 -1.49
CA VAL A 14 1.44 -5.15 -1.21
C VAL A 14 1.86 -5.20 0.25
N THR A 15 2.18 -4.04 0.84
CA THR A 15 2.58 -3.97 2.25
C THR A 15 1.44 -4.40 3.16
N ASP A 16 0.20 -4.06 2.79
CA ASP A 16 -1.03 -4.45 3.51
C ASP A 16 -0.87 -4.25 5.03
N ILE A 17 -0.59 -3.00 5.43
CA ILE A 17 -0.09 -2.69 6.78
C ILE A 17 -1.03 -3.19 7.88
N VAL A 18 -2.35 -3.20 7.65
CA VAL A 18 -3.36 -3.62 8.64
C VAL A 18 -4.30 -4.67 8.00
N PRO A 19 -3.85 -5.93 7.85
CA PRO A 19 -4.52 -6.93 7.01
C PRO A 19 -5.92 -7.31 7.49
N LEU A 20 -6.17 -7.24 8.79
CA LEU A 20 -7.46 -7.56 9.43
C LEU A 20 -8.36 -6.32 9.65
N GLY A 21 -7.89 -5.14 9.23
CA GLY A 21 -8.48 -3.86 9.62
C GLY A 21 -8.49 -3.64 11.13
N VAL A 22 -9.22 -2.63 11.57
CA VAL A 22 -9.53 -2.40 13.00
C VAL A 22 -10.87 -3.09 13.29
N PRO A 23 -11.02 -3.79 14.44
CA PRO A 23 -12.28 -4.44 14.79
C PRO A 23 -13.46 -3.47 14.78
N HIS A 24 -14.57 -3.90 14.18
CA HIS A 24 -15.86 -3.23 14.24
C HIS A 24 -16.81 -4.03 15.13
N THR A 25 -17.89 -3.41 15.60
CA THR A 25 -18.94 -4.08 16.35
C THR A 25 -20.31 -3.71 15.79
N VAL A 26 -21.21 -4.67 15.62
CA VAL A 26 -22.57 -4.37 15.16
C VAL A 26 -23.37 -3.66 16.25
N ILE A 27 -23.96 -2.50 15.92
CA ILE A 27 -24.64 -1.62 16.90
C ILE A 27 -26.07 -2.05 17.25
N ARG A 28 -26.62 -2.99 16.49
CA ARG A 28 -27.95 -3.61 16.65
C ARG A 28 -27.96 -4.96 15.97
N ASP A 29 -28.95 -5.79 16.31
CA ASP A 29 -29.21 -7.03 15.60
C ASP A 29 -29.33 -6.76 14.10
N THR A 30 -28.50 -7.46 13.32
CA THR A 30 -28.31 -7.18 11.90
C THR A 30 -28.42 -8.48 11.10
N GLN A 31 -29.35 -8.54 10.16
CA GLN A 31 -29.41 -9.61 9.17
C GLN A 31 -28.38 -9.35 8.07
N PHE A 32 -27.44 -10.28 7.86
CA PHE A 32 -26.40 -10.17 6.84
C PHE A 32 -26.21 -11.50 6.12
N ARG A 33 -26.46 -11.52 4.80
CA ARG A 33 -26.31 -12.71 3.93
C ARG A 33 -26.99 -13.98 4.49
N GLY A 34 -28.15 -13.83 5.11
CA GLY A 34 -28.92 -14.94 5.69
C GLY A 34 -28.59 -15.27 7.15
N TYR A 35 -27.62 -14.60 7.76
CA TYR A 35 -27.25 -14.78 9.17
C TYR A 35 -27.75 -13.62 10.03
N LEU A 36 -28.23 -13.94 11.24
CA LEU A 36 -28.49 -12.94 12.27
C LEU A 36 -27.22 -12.70 13.07
N LEU A 37 -26.71 -11.46 13.03
CA LEU A 37 -25.60 -10.99 13.85
C LEU A 37 -26.17 -10.24 15.07
N PRO A 38 -26.10 -10.79 16.29
CA PRO A 38 -26.58 -10.11 17.49
C PRO A 38 -25.81 -8.81 17.75
N LYS A 39 -26.50 -7.79 18.29
CA LYS A 39 -25.87 -6.56 18.79
C LYS A 39 -24.65 -6.89 19.66
N GLY A 40 -23.53 -6.21 19.42
CA GLY A 40 -22.29 -6.44 20.16
C GLY A 40 -21.37 -7.49 19.53
N THR A 41 -21.76 -8.12 18.42
CA THR A 41 -20.87 -9.03 17.68
C THR A 41 -19.72 -8.27 17.02
N ASP A 42 -18.48 -8.71 17.28
CA ASP A 42 -17.27 -8.17 16.65
C ASP A 42 -17.09 -8.68 15.23
N ILE A 43 -16.64 -7.80 14.35
CA ILE A 43 -16.46 -8.01 12.92
C ILE A 43 -15.09 -7.51 12.52
N PHE A 44 -14.30 -8.38 11.90
CA PHE A 44 -13.00 -8.05 11.34
C PHE A 44 -13.12 -7.94 9.82
N PRO A 45 -13.01 -6.73 9.24
CA PRO A 45 -12.97 -6.57 7.80
C PRO A 45 -11.59 -6.99 7.30
N LEU A 46 -11.49 -8.20 6.74
CA LEU A 46 -10.23 -8.77 6.22
C LEU A 46 -9.71 -7.98 5.00
N LEU A 47 -9.18 -6.77 5.20
CA LEU A 47 -8.71 -5.85 4.14
C LEU A 47 -7.69 -6.51 3.22
N GLY A 48 -6.78 -7.30 3.78
CA GLY A 48 -5.77 -8.03 3.03
C GLY A 48 -6.34 -9.00 1.99
N SER A 49 -7.55 -9.51 2.21
CA SER A 49 -8.26 -10.34 1.22
C SER A 49 -8.73 -9.52 0.02
N ALA A 50 -9.18 -8.28 0.22
CA ALA A 50 -9.55 -7.40 -0.87
C ALA A 50 -8.31 -6.91 -1.63
N LEU A 51 -7.26 -6.53 -0.91
CA LEU A 51 -6.00 -6.04 -1.51
C LEU A 51 -5.24 -7.12 -2.30
N ARG A 52 -5.60 -8.40 -2.14
CA ARG A 52 -5.06 -9.55 -2.91
C ARG A 52 -6.14 -10.28 -3.73
N ASP A 53 -7.32 -9.70 -3.91
CA ASP A 53 -8.40 -10.37 -4.65
C ASP A 53 -8.00 -10.53 -6.13
N PRO A 54 -7.85 -11.78 -6.65
CA PRO A 54 -7.41 -12.03 -8.02
C PRO A 54 -8.43 -11.57 -9.07
N LYS A 55 -9.67 -11.26 -8.67
CA LYS A 55 -10.66 -10.63 -9.55
C LYS A 55 -10.30 -9.18 -9.87
N TYR A 56 -9.61 -8.50 -8.96
CA TYR A 56 -9.29 -7.09 -9.06
C TYR A 56 -7.81 -6.84 -9.39
N PHE A 57 -6.93 -7.81 -9.14
CA PHE A 57 -5.49 -7.73 -9.39
C PHE A 57 -5.01 -8.97 -10.16
N SER A 58 -4.36 -8.78 -11.31
CA SER A 58 -3.93 -9.86 -12.21
C SER A 58 -2.86 -10.77 -11.60
N ASP A 59 -2.00 -10.21 -10.77
CA ASP A 59 -0.86 -10.86 -10.13
C ASP A 59 -0.74 -10.39 -8.67
N PRO A 60 -1.73 -10.72 -7.81
CA PRO A 60 -1.92 -10.07 -6.51
C PRO A 60 -0.75 -10.23 -5.54
N GLU A 61 0.05 -11.29 -5.67
CA GLU A 61 1.20 -11.53 -4.81
C GLU A 61 2.45 -10.73 -5.23
N ASN A 62 2.46 -10.18 -6.44
CA ASN A 62 3.61 -9.45 -6.97
C ASN A 62 3.40 -7.94 -6.87
N PHE A 63 4.51 -7.23 -6.68
CA PHE A 63 4.52 -5.78 -6.81
C PHE A 63 4.48 -5.37 -8.28
N ASN A 64 3.37 -4.77 -8.71
CA ASN A 64 3.16 -4.33 -10.07
C ASN A 64 2.33 -3.02 -10.12
N PRO A 65 2.97 -1.85 -10.39
CA PRO A 65 2.24 -0.58 -10.53
C PRO A 65 1.18 -0.60 -11.64
N GLY A 66 1.28 -1.53 -12.60
CA GLY A 66 0.27 -1.74 -13.64
C GLY A 66 -1.14 -2.03 -13.10
N HIS A 67 -1.25 -2.53 -11.86
CA HIS A 67 -2.53 -2.69 -11.15
C HIS A 67 -3.34 -1.40 -11.01
N PHE A 68 -2.67 -0.24 -11.09
CA PHE A 68 -3.26 1.09 -10.95
C PHE A 68 -3.09 1.95 -12.21
N LEU A 69 -2.81 1.34 -13.36
CA LEU A 69 -2.67 2.02 -14.64
C LEU A 69 -3.68 1.47 -15.66
N ASP A 70 -4.20 2.34 -16.53
CA ASP A 70 -4.93 1.92 -17.72
C ASP A 70 -3.97 1.63 -18.89
N GLU A 71 -4.52 1.17 -20.01
CA GLU A 71 -3.75 0.84 -21.23
C GLU A 71 -2.99 2.04 -21.81
N ASN A 72 -3.38 3.27 -21.45
CA ASN A 72 -2.74 4.51 -21.87
C ASN A 72 -1.74 5.04 -20.83
N GLY A 73 -1.48 4.28 -19.75
CA GLY A 73 -0.58 4.68 -18.67
C GLY A 73 -1.14 5.78 -17.76
N ARG A 74 -2.46 6.02 -17.76
CA ARG A 74 -3.12 6.94 -16.84
C ARG A 74 -3.46 6.22 -15.55
N PHE A 75 -3.48 6.95 -14.44
CA PHE A 75 -3.87 6.38 -13.16
C PHE A 75 -5.32 5.88 -13.21
N LYS A 76 -5.52 4.61 -12.84
CA LYS A 76 -6.82 3.95 -12.77
C LYS A 76 -7.07 3.51 -11.33
N LYS A 77 -8.15 4.01 -10.74
CA LYS A 77 -8.58 3.59 -9.41
C LYS A 77 -9.05 2.14 -9.45
N ASN A 78 -8.67 1.36 -8.42
CA ASN A 78 -9.15 0.01 -8.20
C ASN A 78 -10.16 0.00 -7.04
N GLU A 79 -11.31 -0.63 -7.20
CA GLU A 79 -12.37 -0.67 -6.17
C GLU A 79 -11.98 -1.51 -4.95
N ALA A 80 -11.12 -2.50 -5.13
CA ALA A 80 -10.60 -3.32 -4.04
C ALA A 80 -9.47 -2.64 -3.25
N PHE A 81 -9.05 -1.44 -3.66
CA PHE A 81 -8.03 -0.66 -2.96
C PHE A 81 -8.61 0.02 -1.71
N VAL A 82 -8.57 -0.69 -0.59
CA VAL A 82 -9.13 -0.26 0.71
C VAL A 82 -8.11 -0.28 1.86
N PRO A 83 -6.86 0.20 1.71
CA PRO A 83 -5.87 0.16 2.80
C PRO A 83 -6.26 1.04 4.01
N PHE A 84 -7.17 1.98 3.80
CA PHE A 84 -7.71 2.88 4.83
C PHE A 84 -9.08 2.45 5.36
N SER A 85 -9.45 1.17 5.15
CA SER A 85 -10.82 0.66 5.35
C SER A 85 -11.83 1.36 4.42
N SER A 86 -13.12 1.24 4.72
CA SER A 86 -14.20 1.89 3.96
C SER A 86 -15.43 2.15 4.85
N GLY A 87 -16.38 2.94 4.33
CA GLY A 87 -17.64 3.23 5.01
C GLY A 87 -17.52 4.28 6.13
N LYS A 88 -18.39 4.19 7.14
CA LYS A 88 -18.54 5.22 8.20
C LYS A 88 -17.33 5.35 9.12
N ARG A 89 -16.42 4.39 9.10
CA ARG A 89 -15.19 4.34 9.89
C ARG A 89 -13.94 4.28 9.01
N VAL A 90 -14.03 4.79 7.77
CA VAL A 90 -12.84 5.02 6.93
C VAL A 90 -11.84 5.89 7.69
N CYS A 91 -10.54 5.64 7.48
CA CYS A 91 -9.48 6.35 8.18
C CYS A 91 -9.66 7.86 8.06
N LEU A 92 -9.84 8.53 9.20
CA LEU A 92 -9.98 9.99 9.26
C LEU A 92 -8.73 10.70 8.69
N GLY A 93 -7.56 10.06 8.82
CA GLY A 93 -6.28 10.56 8.33
C GLY A 93 -5.96 10.21 6.86
N GLU A 94 -6.87 9.59 6.10
CA GLU A 94 -6.58 9.13 4.73
C GLU A 94 -6.02 10.25 3.84
N ALA A 95 -6.65 11.42 3.83
CA ALA A 95 -6.21 12.54 3.00
C ALA A 95 -4.81 13.04 3.38
N MET A 96 -4.53 13.12 4.69
CA MET A 96 -3.21 13.51 5.22
C MET A 96 -2.15 12.48 4.86
N ALA A 97 -2.42 11.19 5.10
CA ALA A 97 -1.50 10.10 4.79
C ALA A 97 -1.17 10.03 3.29
N ARG A 98 -2.16 10.19 2.41
CA ARG A 98 -1.94 10.22 0.95
C ARG A 98 -1.02 11.37 0.52
N MET A 99 -1.21 12.56 1.11
CA MET A 99 -0.37 13.71 0.86
C MET A 99 1.07 13.47 1.37
N GLU A 100 1.22 12.98 2.61
CA GLU A 100 2.54 12.68 3.20
C GLU A 100 3.30 11.63 2.39
N LEU A 101 2.64 10.51 2.05
CA LEU A 101 3.23 9.45 1.24
C LEU A 101 3.72 10.00 -0.10
N PHE A 102 2.89 10.78 -0.79
CA PHE A 102 3.28 11.36 -2.07
C PHE A 102 4.47 12.32 -1.91
N LEU A 103 4.36 13.31 -1.02
CA LEU A 103 5.38 14.35 -0.84
C LEU A 103 6.72 13.77 -0.38
N TYR A 104 6.73 12.90 0.63
CA TYR A 104 7.97 12.29 1.10
C TYR A 104 8.59 11.38 0.02
N PHE A 105 7.79 10.54 -0.64
CA PHE A 105 8.28 9.66 -1.69
C PHE A 105 8.89 10.45 -2.85
N THR A 106 8.19 11.46 -3.36
CA THR A 106 8.71 12.28 -4.47
C THR A 106 9.91 13.11 -4.07
N THR A 107 9.91 13.71 -2.88
CA THR A 107 11.01 14.56 -2.42
C THR A 107 12.29 13.76 -2.23
N LEU A 108 12.20 12.57 -1.62
CA LEU A 108 13.35 11.69 -1.43
C LEU A 108 13.92 11.23 -2.78
N LEU A 109 13.05 10.77 -3.70
CA LEU A 109 13.49 10.28 -5.01
C LEU A 109 13.90 11.40 -5.98
N GLN A 110 13.43 12.63 -5.79
CA GLN A 110 13.91 13.78 -6.56
C GLN A 110 15.39 14.07 -6.22
N ASN A 111 15.76 13.98 -4.95
CA ASN A 111 17.07 14.41 -4.46
C ASN A 111 18.09 13.27 -4.33
N PHE A 112 17.63 12.02 -4.21
CA PHE A 112 18.51 10.88 -3.92
C PHE A 112 18.22 9.66 -4.78
N SER A 113 19.27 8.92 -5.08
CA SER A 113 19.20 7.54 -5.56
C SER A 113 19.42 6.60 -4.37
N LEU A 114 18.52 5.63 -4.20
CA LEU A 114 18.61 4.66 -3.11
C LEU A 114 19.50 3.49 -3.54
N LYS A 115 20.47 3.13 -2.69
CA LYS A 115 21.37 1.98 -2.91
C LYS A 115 21.27 1.01 -1.75
N SER A 116 20.93 -0.25 -2.05
CA SER A 116 20.96 -1.34 -1.08
C SER A 116 22.40 -1.87 -0.94
N PRO A 117 22.83 -2.29 0.27
CA PRO A 117 24.05 -3.08 0.42
C PRO A 117 23.91 -4.51 -0.14
N LEU A 118 22.67 -5.00 -0.28
CA LEU A 118 22.36 -6.29 -0.89
C LEU A 118 22.06 -6.13 -2.38
N HIS A 119 22.30 -7.18 -3.15
CA HIS A 119 21.85 -7.23 -4.54
C HIS A 119 20.31 -7.29 -4.59
N PRO A 120 19.61 -6.59 -5.51
CA PRO A 120 18.15 -6.48 -5.49
C PRO A 120 17.39 -7.81 -5.45
N LYS A 121 17.94 -8.87 -6.07
CA LYS A 121 17.33 -10.22 -6.07
C LYS A 121 17.37 -10.91 -4.71
N ASP A 122 18.25 -10.47 -3.81
CA ASP A 122 18.45 -11.07 -2.49
C ASP A 122 17.69 -10.29 -1.40
N ILE A 123 16.94 -9.25 -1.79
CA ILE A 123 16.12 -8.47 -0.86
C ILE A 123 14.83 -9.22 -0.61
N ASP A 124 14.69 -9.74 0.61
CA ASP A 124 13.43 -10.29 1.09
C ASP A 124 12.48 -9.14 1.48
N VAL A 125 11.33 -9.09 0.82
CA VAL A 125 10.26 -8.10 1.06
C VAL A 125 9.09 -8.68 1.85
N SER A 126 9.15 -9.97 2.21
CA SER A 126 8.12 -10.62 3.01
C SER A 126 8.08 -10.03 4.42
N PRO A 127 6.89 -9.87 5.04
CA PRO A 127 6.79 -9.28 6.36
C PRO A 127 7.49 -10.16 7.40
N LYS A 128 8.35 -9.55 8.22
CA LYS A 128 9.02 -10.23 9.34
C LYS A 128 8.03 -10.71 10.40
N MET A 129 6.92 -9.98 10.56
CA MET A 129 5.83 -10.31 11.46
C MET A 129 4.51 -9.90 10.82
N SER A 130 3.53 -10.79 10.93
CA SER A 130 2.14 -10.54 10.54
C SER A 130 1.23 -10.81 11.73
N GLY A 131 0.37 -9.85 12.06
CA GLY A 131 -0.52 -9.89 13.22
C GLY A 131 -1.57 -8.78 13.10
N PHE A 132 -1.60 -7.85 14.06
CA PHE A 132 -2.40 -6.62 13.88
C PHE A 132 -1.91 -5.78 12.69
N GLY A 133 -0.59 -5.78 12.45
CA GLY A 133 -0.03 -5.21 11.24
C GLY A 133 1.13 -6.01 10.65
N ASN A 134 1.38 -5.76 9.37
CA ASN A 134 2.53 -6.31 8.65
C ASN A 134 3.75 -5.42 8.86
N ILE A 135 4.80 -5.98 9.47
CA ILE A 135 6.05 -5.26 9.75
C ILE A 135 7.12 -5.73 8.77
N PRO A 136 7.75 -4.83 7.99
CA PRO A 136 8.80 -5.23 7.07
C PRO A 136 10.05 -5.73 7.83
N PRO A 137 10.93 -6.52 7.17
CA PRO A 137 12.24 -6.85 7.71
C PRO A 137 13.05 -5.60 8.00
N VAL A 138 14.01 -5.71 8.93
CA VAL A 138 14.96 -4.62 9.15
C VAL A 138 15.92 -4.59 7.96
N TYR A 139 16.07 -3.43 7.33
CA TYR A 139 16.96 -3.24 6.20
C TYR A 139 17.80 -1.98 6.36
N GLN A 140 18.91 -1.92 5.62
CA GLN A 140 19.77 -0.75 5.53
C GLN A 140 19.83 -0.29 4.08
N LEU A 141 19.98 1.01 3.87
CA LEU A 141 20.19 1.60 2.55
C LEU A 141 21.08 2.83 2.66
N SER A 142 21.77 3.16 1.58
CA SER A 142 22.48 4.42 1.41
C SER A 142 21.70 5.34 0.48
N MET A 143 21.54 6.60 0.87
CA MET A 143 20.93 7.64 0.05
C MET A 143 22.02 8.45 -0.64
N LEU A 144 22.18 8.24 -1.95
CA LEU A 144 23.22 8.90 -2.74
C LEU A 144 22.63 10.17 -3.38
N PRO A 145 23.18 11.38 -3.13
CA PRO A 145 22.67 12.60 -3.75
C PRO A 145 22.67 12.52 -5.28
N ARG A 146 21.56 12.91 -5.90
CA ARG A 146 21.49 13.11 -7.36
C ARG A 146 22.05 14.49 -7.67
N CYS A 147 23.36 14.58 -7.95
CA CYS A 147 23.95 15.84 -8.40
C CYS A 147 23.43 16.19 -9.80
N PRO A 148 22.74 17.32 -10.00
CA PRO A 148 22.28 17.72 -11.33
C PRO A 148 23.41 18.11 -12.29
N TRP A 149 24.62 18.36 -11.76
CA TRP A 149 25.76 18.93 -12.48
C TRP A 149 26.94 17.97 -12.69
N ALA A 150 26.92 16.78 -12.07
CA ALA A 150 28.05 15.84 -12.17
C ALA A 150 28.21 15.21 -13.58
N SER A 151 27.15 15.23 -14.39
CA SER A 151 27.20 14.79 -15.81
C SER A 151 27.92 15.78 -16.73
N ALA A 152 28.21 17.00 -16.27
CA ALA A 152 28.90 18.03 -17.07
C ALA A 152 30.42 18.07 -16.85
N ALA A 153 30.96 17.27 -15.91
CA ALA A 153 32.38 17.24 -15.57
C ALA A 153 33.15 16.07 -16.23
N SER A 154 32.57 15.45 -17.26
CA SER A 154 33.17 14.31 -17.97
C SER A 154 33.37 14.55 -19.48
N LEU A 155 33.41 15.81 -19.92
CA LEU A 155 33.80 16.22 -21.28
C LEU A 155 35.03 17.12 -21.22
#